data_AF-A0A132NKI5-F1
#
_entry.id   AF-A0A132NKI5-F1
#
_cell.length_a   1.000
_cell.length_b   1.000
_cell.length_c   1.000
_cell.angle_alpha   90.00
_cell.angle_beta   90.00
_cell.angle_gamma   90.00
#
_symmetry.space_group_name_H-M   'P 1'
#
loop_
_entity.id
_entity.type
_entity.pdbx_description
1 polymer ?
#
loop_
_entity_poly.entity_id
_entity_poly.type
_entity_poly.pdbx_seq_one_letter_code
_entity_poly.pdbx_strand_id
1 'polypeptide(L)'
;MTGRKCGCCRGTEAAASEVFNAGTHGEFLAAMLARLSSPAYPALRDLTVRTPDDPAIALLDAAAVLADLLTFYTERIAEEGYLRTATEQRSLELLGRLVGYRPRPGVAAGTYLAYTLDKDPRPGVDARVVIPRGARAQSVPAPGEAPQAFETADELPARWSWNELKVLTRRPYQLTPDVLAGRAELHLAGTATNLKPSDQLLFVFSAEQSADPRMRTLLPVHAVRVDRQHDVTVVELPREVASLADLKKTLEETLKGLLGGEGFPRGSRIAGRFAADVLRARLLDRLPALDTATEFADELAHVLERLVEAKELAAPYERVLAWFGAVEAALVPLRDKARALEPPLPEECPQPGEGTLYHALGLAAGDGDGEKCPDEPRNPAILGLG
;
A
#
# COMPACT_ATOMS: atom_id res chain seq x y z
N MET A 1 58.52 25.68 -4.32
CA MET A 1 57.31 25.05 -3.75
C MET A 1 56.21 25.08 -4.80
N THR A 2 56.08 24.03 -5.60
CA THR A 2 55.07 23.89 -6.66
C THR A 2 54.42 22.52 -6.48
N GLY A 3 53.38 22.49 -5.66
CA GLY A 3 52.61 21.27 -5.36
C GLY A 3 51.70 20.90 -6.52
N ARG A 4 51.88 19.69 -7.05
CA ARG A 4 50.90 19.01 -7.91
C ARG A 4 49.59 18.88 -7.14
N LYS A 5 48.49 19.43 -7.67
CA LYS A 5 47.15 19.14 -7.18
C LYS A 5 46.69 17.80 -7.76
N CYS A 6 46.52 16.82 -6.88
CA CYS A 6 45.80 15.58 -7.10
C CYS A 6 44.34 15.89 -7.49
N GLY A 7 43.89 15.38 -8.63
CA GLY A 7 42.52 15.53 -9.13
C GLY A 7 41.56 14.51 -8.53
N CYS A 8 41.31 14.59 -7.22
CA CYS A 8 40.43 13.65 -6.50
C CYS A 8 38.99 14.15 -6.28
N CYS A 9 38.58 15.27 -6.87
CA CYS A 9 37.23 15.80 -6.66
C CYS A 9 36.62 16.32 -7.97
N ARG A 10 35.91 15.45 -8.70
CA ARG A 10 34.83 15.86 -9.60
C ARG A 10 33.58 15.08 -9.22
N GLY A 11 32.47 15.83 -9.12
CA GLY A 11 31.21 15.40 -8.55
C GLY A 11 30.47 14.35 -9.36
N THR A 12 29.36 13.92 -8.78
CA THR A 12 28.43 12.90 -9.25
C THR A 12 27.85 13.20 -10.64
N GLU A 13 28.54 12.75 -11.68
CA GLU A 13 27.94 12.30 -12.92
C GLU A 13 28.38 10.83 -13.09
N ALA A 14 27.43 9.95 -13.37
CA ALA A 14 27.70 8.53 -13.54
C ALA A 14 28.53 8.30 -14.81
N ALA A 15 29.85 8.35 -14.67
CA ALA A 15 30.80 7.79 -15.63
C ALA A 15 31.72 6.83 -14.87
N ALA A 16 31.20 5.64 -14.58
CA ALA A 16 32.04 4.52 -14.18
C ALA A 16 32.62 3.88 -15.45
N SER A 17 33.71 4.43 -15.98
CA SER A 17 34.50 3.74 -17.02
C SER A 17 36.02 3.77 -16.79
N GLU A 18 36.51 4.20 -15.63
CA GLU A 18 37.96 4.28 -15.39
C GLU A 18 38.65 2.92 -15.09
N VAL A 19 37.96 1.78 -15.12
CA VAL A 19 38.52 0.53 -14.58
C VAL A 19 39.16 -0.40 -15.62
N PHE A 20 38.92 -0.22 -16.93
CA PHE A 20 39.43 -1.15 -17.95
C PHE A 20 40.22 -0.52 -19.11
N ASN A 21 40.66 0.75 -19.00
CA ASN A 21 41.56 1.32 -19.99
C ASN A 21 43.01 0.98 -19.68
N ALA A 22 43.56 0.03 -20.43
CA ALA A 22 44.96 -0.40 -20.29
C ALA A 22 45.95 0.55 -20.99
N GLY A 23 45.47 1.43 -21.87
CA GLY A 23 46.25 2.42 -22.60
C GLY A 23 45.96 2.42 -24.11
N THR A 24 46.52 3.42 -24.79
CA THR A 24 46.47 3.61 -26.25
C THR A 24 47.73 3.09 -26.93
N HIS A 25 47.70 2.92 -28.26
CA HIS A 25 48.88 2.56 -29.08
C HIS A 25 50.14 3.37 -28.70
N GLY A 26 50.02 4.70 -28.62
CA GLY A 26 51.16 5.58 -28.34
C GLY A 26 51.76 5.37 -26.94
N GLU A 27 50.91 5.09 -25.95
CA GLU A 27 51.34 4.81 -24.58
C GLU A 27 52.03 3.45 -24.49
N PHE A 28 51.51 2.43 -25.18
CA PHE A 28 52.15 1.11 -25.25
C PHE A 28 53.49 1.16 -25.94
N LEU A 29 53.59 1.82 -27.10
CA LEU A 29 54.85 1.95 -27.84
C LEU A 29 55.88 2.70 -27.00
N ALA A 30 55.50 3.83 -26.39
CA ALA A 30 56.39 4.59 -25.52
C ALA A 30 56.88 3.76 -24.32
N ALA A 31 55.98 3.00 -23.68
CA ALA A 31 56.34 2.13 -22.55
C ALA A 31 57.29 1.00 -22.96
N MET A 32 57.08 0.38 -24.13
CA MET A 32 57.96 -0.67 -24.65
C MET A 32 59.34 -0.11 -25.03
N LEU A 33 59.40 1.05 -25.69
CA LEU A 33 60.66 1.73 -26.01
C LEU A 33 61.45 2.12 -24.76
N ALA A 34 60.76 2.60 -23.72
CA ALA A 34 61.39 2.91 -22.43
C ALA A 34 61.97 1.66 -21.75
N ARG A 35 61.32 0.50 -21.93
CA ARG A 35 61.75 -0.77 -21.35
C ARG A 35 62.92 -1.43 -22.07
N LEU A 36 63.19 -1.13 -23.34
CA LEU A 36 64.36 -1.64 -24.07
C LEU A 36 65.67 -1.30 -23.36
N SER A 37 65.76 -0.12 -22.74
CA SER A 37 66.94 0.34 -22.01
C SER A 37 66.92 -0.04 -20.52
N SER A 38 65.96 -0.86 -20.09
CA SER A 38 65.78 -1.21 -18.68
C SER A 38 66.85 -2.22 -18.22
N PRO A 39 67.48 -2.02 -17.05
CA PRO A 39 68.37 -3.01 -16.45
C PRO A 39 67.71 -4.38 -16.18
N ALA A 40 66.37 -4.44 -16.15
CA ALA A 40 65.61 -5.67 -15.99
C ALA A 40 65.70 -6.62 -17.20
N TYR A 41 66.08 -6.11 -18.37
CA TYR A 41 66.19 -6.89 -19.61
C TYR A 41 67.60 -6.77 -20.21
N PRO A 42 68.64 -7.31 -19.54
CA PRO A 42 70.02 -7.14 -19.97
C PRO A 42 70.30 -7.73 -21.36
N ALA A 43 69.55 -8.74 -21.78
CA ALA A 43 69.65 -9.35 -23.12
C ALA A 43 69.23 -8.41 -24.26
N LEU A 44 68.49 -7.33 -23.96
CA LEU A 44 68.02 -6.35 -24.94
C LEU A 44 68.92 -5.10 -25.01
N ARG A 45 69.98 -5.03 -24.20
CA ARG A 45 70.84 -3.86 -24.05
C ARG A 45 71.48 -3.40 -25.36
N ASP A 46 71.74 -4.34 -26.26
CA ASP A 46 72.42 -4.07 -27.54
C ASP A 46 71.46 -3.47 -28.59
N LEU A 47 70.14 -3.48 -28.34
CA LEU A 47 69.15 -2.79 -29.17
C LEU A 47 69.17 -1.28 -28.88
N THR A 48 70.10 -0.58 -29.53
CA THR A 48 70.33 0.86 -29.32
C THR A 48 69.66 1.75 -30.37
N VAL A 49 69.26 1.19 -31.51
CA VAL A 49 68.59 1.92 -32.60
C VAL A 49 67.17 2.32 -32.20
N ARG A 50 66.76 3.56 -32.54
CA ARG A 50 65.44 4.13 -32.20
C ARG A 50 64.71 4.72 -33.41
N THR A 51 65.12 4.32 -34.61
CA THR A 51 64.50 4.77 -35.86
C THR A 51 63.30 3.88 -36.19
N PRO A 52 62.22 4.43 -36.77
CA PRO A 52 61.04 3.66 -37.14
C PRO A 52 61.32 2.59 -38.21
N ASP A 53 62.38 2.75 -39.01
CA ASP A 53 62.78 1.78 -40.04
C ASP A 53 63.51 0.53 -39.49
N ASP A 54 63.79 0.49 -38.18
CA ASP A 54 64.44 -0.66 -37.54
C ASP A 54 63.43 -1.80 -37.31
N PRO A 55 63.75 -3.06 -37.67
CA PRO A 55 62.82 -4.17 -37.55
C PRO A 55 62.41 -4.48 -36.11
N ALA A 56 63.25 -4.20 -35.11
CA ALA A 56 62.88 -4.37 -33.71
C ALA A 56 61.88 -3.30 -33.27
N ILE A 57 62.01 -2.07 -33.76
CA ILE A 57 61.04 -0.98 -33.50
C ILE A 57 59.72 -1.26 -34.22
N ALA A 58 59.76 -1.74 -35.46
CA ALA A 58 58.56 -2.16 -36.19
C ALA A 58 57.81 -3.31 -35.49
N LEU A 59 58.52 -4.25 -34.86
CA LEU A 59 57.92 -5.30 -34.06
C LEU A 59 57.22 -4.74 -32.81
N LEU A 60 57.83 -3.78 -32.12
CA LEU A 60 57.20 -3.11 -30.98
C LEU A 60 55.98 -2.28 -31.38
N ASP A 61 56.03 -1.63 -32.54
CA ASP A 61 54.90 -0.89 -33.11
C ASP A 61 53.73 -1.84 -33.42
N ALA A 62 54.00 -2.98 -34.07
CA ALA A 62 52.98 -4.01 -34.32
C ALA A 62 52.40 -4.59 -33.02
N ALA A 63 53.24 -4.81 -32.00
CA ALA A 63 52.79 -5.25 -30.69
C ALA A 63 51.92 -4.18 -29.99
N ALA A 64 52.22 -2.89 -30.18
CA ALA A 64 51.43 -1.78 -29.64
C ALA A 64 50.06 -1.71 -30.30
N VAL A 65 49.98 -1.92 -31.62
CA VAL A 65 48.70 -2.00 -32.35
C VAL A 65 47.85 -3.16 -31.83
N LEU A 66 48.46 -4.33 -31.62
CA LEU A 66 47.75 -5.48 -31.05
C LEU A 66 47.24 -5.18 -29.64
N ALA A 67 48.07 -4.57 -28.80
CA ALA A 67 47.69 -4.19 -27.44
C ALA A 67 46.50 -3.22 -27.43
N ASP A 68 46.52 -2.19 -28.28
CA ASP A 68 45.43 -1.22 -28.41
C ASP A 68 44.11 -1.87 -28.88
N LEU A 69 44.17 -2.74 -29.88
CA LEU A 69 42.99 -3.51 -30.33
C LEU A 69 42.43 -4.40 -29.22
N LEU A 70 43.29 -5.07 -28.45
CA LEU A 70 42.86 -5.90 -27.33
C LEU A 70 42.24 -5.05 -26.21
N THR A 71 42.79 -3.88 -25.91
CA THR A 71 42.21 -2.92 -24.97
C THR A 71 40.79 -2.56 -25.40
N PHE A 72 40.60 -2.15 -26.66
CA PHE A 72 39.29 -1.79 -27.21
C PHE A 72 38.22 -2.88 -27.03
N TYR A 73 38.56 -4.14 -27.36
CA TYR A 73 37.60 -5.24 -27.20
C TYR A 73 37.34 -5.57 -25.73
N THR A 74 38.36 -5.51 -24.88
CA THR A 74 38.24 -5.83 -23.45
C THR A 74 37.40 -4.79 -22.73
N GLU A 75 37.60 -3.51 -23.04
CA GLU A 75 36.75 -2.40 -22.56
C GLU A 75 35.29 -2.65 -22.90
N ARG A 76 34.97 -2.91 -24.18
CA ARG A 76 33.58 -3.17 -24.60
C ARG A 76 32.96 -4.37 -23.89
N ILE A 77 33.71 -5.47 -23.76
CA ILE A 77 33.22 -6.68 -23.09
C ILE A 77 32.95 -6.38 -21.60
N ALA A 78 33.84 -5.62 -20.96
CA ALA A 78 33.66 -5.23 -19.57
C ALA A 78 32.45 -4.32 -19.38
N GLU A 79 32.27 -3.31 -20.24
CA GLU A 79 31.12 -2.41 -20.20
C GLU A 79 29.80 -3.15 -20.42
N GLU A 80 29.72 -4.04 -21.40
CA GLU A 80 28.52 -4.84 -21.68
C GLU A 80 28.26 -5.96 -20.65
N GLY A 81 29.25 -6.28 -19.81
CA GLY A 81 29.19 -7.35 -18.81
C GLY A 81 28.44 -6.99 -17.52
N TYR A 82 28.15 -5.71 -17.27
CA TYR A 82 27.47 -5.27 -16.04
C TYR A 82 26.23 -4.42 -16.34
N LEU A 83 25.18 -4.61 -15.52
CA LEU A 83 23.86 -4.01 -15.76
C LEU A 83 23.86 -2.47 -15.71
N ARG A 84 24.81 -1.86 -15.01
CA ARG A 84 24.93 -0.39 -14.90
C ARG A 84 25.75 0.25 -16.02
N THR A 85 26.47 -0.55 -16.81
CA THR A 85 27.39 -0.08 -17.85
C THR A 85 26.98 -0.56 -19.24
N ALA A 86 26.21 -1.65 -19.34
CA ALA A 86 25.76 -2.18 -20.61
C ALA A 86 24.84 -1.19 -21.33
N THR A 87 25.10 -0.99 -22.62
CA THR A 87 24.34 -0.07 -23.48
C THR A 87 23.51 -0.82 -24.52
N GLU A 88 23.98 -1.99 -24.94
CA GLU A 88 23.26 -2.82 -25.91
C GLU A 88 22.02 -3.46 -25.27
N GLN A 89 20.87 -3.31 -25.92
CA GLN A 89 19.60 -3.87 -25.43
C GLN A 89 19.71 -5.39 -25.20
N ARG A 90 20.42 -6.10 -26.08
CA ARG A 90 20.61 -7.55 -25.98
C ARG A 90 21.41 -7.93 -24.73
N SER A 91 22.44 -7.17 -24.37
CA SER A 91 23.24 -7.41 -23.15
C SER A 91 22.38 -7.22 -21.90
N LEU A 92 21.61 -6.13 -21.84
CA LEU A 92 20.68 -5.87 -20.73
C LEU A 92 19.62 -6.97 -20.58
N GLU A 93 19.06 -7.46 -21.69
CA GLU A 93 18.13 -8.58 -21.70
C GLU A 93 18.76 -9.87 -21.15
N LEU A 94 19.99 -10.19 -21.57
CA LEU A 94 20.69 -11.39 -21.13
C LEU A 94 21.11 -11.31 -19.65
N LEU A 95 21.60 -10.15 -19.20
CA LEU A 95 21.94 -9.88 -17.80
C LEU A 95 20.70 -9.94 -16.90
N GLY A 96 19.58 -9.34 -17.34
CA GLY A 96 18.30 -9.43 -16.63
C GLY A 96 17.84 -10.87 -16.45
N ARG A 97 18.00 -11.73 -17.46
CA ARG A 97 17.61 -13.15 -17.37
C ARG A 97 18.37 -13.92 -16.29
N LEU A 98 19.60 -13.55 -15.95
CA LEU A 98 20.38 -14.19 -14.88
C LEU A 98 19.71 -14.03 -13.51
N VAL A 99 18.99 -12.92 -13.28
CA VAL A 99 18.24 -12.65 -12.04
C VAL A 99 16.76 -13.02 -12.17
N GLY A 100 16.38 -13.76 -13.20
CA GLY A 100 14.98 -14.14 -13.48
C GLY A 100 14.12 -13.01 -14.03
N TYR A 101 14.70 -11.86 -14.39
CA TYR A 101 13.99 -10.76 -15.02
C TYR A 101 13.91 -10.96 -16.54
N ARG A 102 12.69 -10.86 -17.08
CA ARG A 102 12.44 -10.84 -18.51
C ARG A 102 11.75 -9.53 -18.85
N PRO A 103 12.34 -8.67 -19.70
CA PRO A 103 11.67 -7.45 -20.15
C PRO A 103 10.30 -7.77 -20.74
N ARG A 104 9.33 -6.90 -20.46
CA ARG A 104 7.97 -7.08 -20.96
C ARG A 104 8.03 -7.04 -22.49
N PRO A 105 7.42 -8.03 -23.18
CA PRO A 105 7.29 -7.94 -24.63
C PRO A 105 6.42 -6.73 -25.00
N GLY A 106 6.44 -6.33 -26.27
CA GLY A 106 5.44 -5.40 -26.79
C GLY A 106 4.04 -5.96 -26.50
N VAL A 107 3.23 -5.20 -25.77
CA VAL A 107 1.85 -5.57 -25.43
C VAL A 107 0.89 -4.79 -26.34
N ALA A 108 -0.16 -5.46 -26.79
CA ALA A 108 -1.23 -4.81 -27.55
C ALA A 108 -2.04 -3.87 -26.64
N ALA A 109 -2.60 -2.81 -27.22
CA ALA A 109 -3.57 -1.97 -26.52
C ALA A 109 -4.86 -2.77 -26.22
N GLY A 110 -5.42 -2.57 -25.04
CA GLY A 110 -6.68 -3.20 -24.60
C GLY A 110 -7.73 -2.15 -24.28
N THR A 111 -8.99 -2.44 -24.61
CA THR A 111 -10.15 -1.61 -24.25
C THR A 111 -11.39 -2.49 -24.07
N TYR A 112 -12.42 -1.95 -23.43
CA TYR A 112 -13.70 -2.62 -23.26
C TYR A 112 -14.69 -2.13 -24.33
N LEU A 113 -15.28 -3.06 -25.07
CA LEU A 113 -16.36 -2.79 -26.01
C LEU A 113 -17.68 -3.33 -25.45
N ALA A 114 -18.70 -2.48 -25.42
CA ALA A 114 -20.06 -2.87 -25.09
C ALA A 114 -20.85 -3.13 -26.37
N TYR A 115 -21.43 -4.32 -26.48
CA TYR A 115 -22.29 -4.70 -27.60
C TYR A 115 -23.75 -4.67 -27.15
N THR A 116 -24.56 -3.88 -27.83
CA THR A 116 -26.01 -3.95 -27.72
C THR A 116 -26.55 -4.84 -28.83
N LEU A 117 -27.33 -5.85 -28.49
CA LEU A 117 -27.99 -6.70 -29.48
C LEU A 117 -29.38 -6.16 -29.82
N ASP A 118 -29.89 -6.46 -31.03
CA ASP A 118 -31.29 -6.21 -31.36
C ASP A 118 -32.18 -7.32 -30.79
N LYS A 119 -33.43 -6.97 -30.48
CA LYS A 119 -34.43 -7.93 -29.99
C LYS A 119 -34.88 -8.85 -31.14
N ASP A 120 -34.92 -10.15 -30.88
CA ASP A 120 -35.51 -11.11 -31.84
C ASP A 120 -36.99 -10.75 -32.06
N PRO A 121 -37.46 -10.63 -33.32
CA PRO A 121 -38.84 -10.27 -33.63
C PRO A 121 -39.86 -11.32 -33.18
N ARG A 122 -39.43 -12.56 -32.88
CA ARG A 122 -40.31 -13.63 -32.40
C ARG A 122 -40.71 -13.39 -30.93
N PRO A 123 -42.02 -13.37 -30.61
CA PRO A 123 -42.48 -13.12 -29.24
C PRO A 123 -41.92 -14.15 -28.24
N GLY A 124 -41.42 -13.66 -27.11
CA GLY A 124 -40.95 -14.50 -26.00
C GLY A 124 -39.61 -15.21 -26.21
N VAL A 125 -38.91 -14.96 -27.32
CA VAL A 125 -37.61 -15.59 -27.61
C VAL A 125 -36.48 -14.69 -27.10
N ASP A 126 -35.69 -15.18 -26.15
CA ASP A 126 -34.40 -14.59 -25.77
C ASP A 126 -33.27 -15.51 -26.24
N ALA A 127 -32.88 -15.34 -27.51
CA ALA A 127 -31.85 -16.16 -28.14
C ALA A 127 -30.46 -15.77 -27.60
N ARG A 128 -29.66 -16.78 -27.24
CA ARG A 128 -28.23 -16.58 -26.96
C ARG A 128 -27.49 -16.49 -28.28
N VAL A 129 -26.79 -15.39 -28.48
CA VAL A 129 -25.87 -15.17 -29.61
C VAL A 129 -24.44 -15.20 -29.08
N VAL A 130 -23.49 -15.59 -29.91
CA VAL A 130 -22.06 -15.55 -29.57
C VAL A 130 -21.39 -14.54 -30.49
N ILE A 131 -20.72 -13.56 -29.91
CA ILE A 131 -19.76 -12.72 -30.63
C ILE A 131 -18.45 -13.50 -30.63
N PRO A 132 -17.96 -13.95 -31.80
CA PRO A 132 -16.80 -14.83 -31.84
C PRO A 132 -15.55 -14.09 -31.38
N ARG A 133 -14.57 -14.85 -30.89
CA ARG A 133 -13.20 -14.37 -30.74
C ARG A 133 -12.68 -13.87 -32.09
N GLY A 134 -11.94 -12.75 -32.10
CA GLY A 134 -11.45 -12.15 -33.33
C GLY A 134 -12.47 -11.26 -34.06
N ALA A 135 -13.62 -10.97 -33.43
CA ALA A 135 -14.59 -10.01 -33.97
C ALA A 135 -13.94 -8.63 -34.00
N ARG A 136 -13.92 -8.02 -35.19
CA ARG A 136 -13.16 -6.79 -35.44
C ARG A 136 -13.96 -5.54 -35.10
N ALA A 137 -13.30 -4.57 -34.49
CA ALA A 137 -13.76 -3.20 -34.31
C ALA A 137 -12.66 -2.23 -34.76
N GLN A 138 -13.03 -1.00 -35.08
CA GLN A 138 -12.07 0.05 -35.42
C GLN A 138 -12.29 1.25 -34.52
N SER A 139 -11.20 1.91 -34.12
CA SER A 139 -11.30 3.21 -33.48
C SER A 139 -11.77 4.28 -34.47
N VAL A 140 -12.39 5.33 -33.94
CA VAL A 140 -12.65 6.55 -34.69
C VAL A 140 -11.42 7.45 -34.52
N PRO A 141 -10.59 7.64 -35.57
CA PRO A 141 -9.37 8.44 -35.46
C PRO A 141 -9.66 9.95 -35.39
N ALA A 142 -8.73 10.72 -34.84
CA ALA A 142 -8.74 12.18 -34.97
C ALA A 142 -8.31 12.63 -36.38
N PRO A 143 -8.53 13.90 -36.78
CA PRO A 143 -8.07 14.40 -38.08
C PRO A 143 -6.55 14.22 -38.26
N GLY A 144 -6.15 13.52 -39.33
CA GLY A 144 -4.74 13.23 -39.63
C GLY A 144 -4.23 11.91 -39.05
N GLU A 145 -5.03 11.17 -38.29
CA GLU A 145 -4.68 9.85 -37.76
C GLU A 145 -5.31 8.70 -38.57
N ALA A 146 -4.69 7.52 -38.49
CA ALA A 146 -5.23 6.30 -39.09
C ALA A 146 -6.11 5.53 -38.07
N PRO A 147 -7.23 4.90 -38.51
CA PRO A 147 -8.01 4.01 -37.64
C PRO A 147 -7.16 2.85 -37.10
N GLN A 148 -7.31 2.54 -35.82
CA GLN A 148 -6.67 1.37 -35.21
C GLN A 148 -7.67 0.20 -35.14
N ALA A 149 -7.22 -0.98 -35.57
CA ALA A 149 -8.03 -2.18 -35.52
C ALA A 149 -7.91 -2.86 -34.13
N PHE A 150 -9.05 -3.24 -33.57
CA PHE A 150 -9.18 -4.04 -32.36
C PHE A 150 -9.90 -5.34 -32.69
N GLU A 151 -9.68 -6.35 -31.87
CA GLU A 151 -10.40 -7.61 -31.94
C GLU A 151 -10.80 -8.12 -30.55
N THR A 152 -11.91 -8.86 -30.48
CA THR A 152 -12.32 -9.53 -29.24
C THR A 152 -11.31 -10.62 -28.87
N ALA A 153 -10.81 -10.58 -27.63
CA ALA A 153 -9.85 -11.55 -27.13
C ALA A 153 -10.48 -12.94 -26.92
N ASP A 154 -11.77 -12.99 -26.58
CA ASP A 154 -12.52 -14.21 -26.24
C ASP A 154 -13.89 -14.23 -26.93
N GLU A 155 -14.53 -15.41 -26.94
CA GLU A 155 -15.92 -15.54 -27.34
C GLU A 155 -16.84 -14.95 -26.28
N LEU A 156 -17.71 -14.02 -26.69
CA LEU A 156 -18.63 -13.35 -25.78
C LEU A 156 -20.04 -13.86 -26.01
N PRO A 157 -20.63 -14.64 -25.09
CA PRO A 157 -22.06 -14.89 -25.14
C PRO A 157 -22.79 -13.57 -24.89
N ALA A 158 -23.87 -13.35 -25.62
CA ALA A 158 -24.67 -12.14 -25.50
C ALA A 158 -26.15 -12.49 -25.69
N ARG A 159 -27.02 -11.70 -25.05
CA ARG A 159 -28.49 -11.81 -25.14
C ARG A 159 -29.06 -10.40 -25.22
N TRP A 160 -30.17 -10.24 -25.96
CA TRP A 160 -30.91 -8.98 -25.96
C TRP A 160 -31.31 -8.58 -24.53
N SER A 161 -31.77 -9.55 -23.73
CA SER A 161 -32.17 -9.32 -22.33
C SER A 161 -31.05 -8.75 -21.45
N TRP A 162 -29.79 -8.82 -21.90
CA TRP A 162 -28.64 -8.31 -21.16
C TRP A 162 -28.36 -6.83 -21.40
N ASN A 163 -28.93 -6.23 -22.44
CA ASN A 163 -28.79 -4.79 -22.71
C ASN A 163 -29.33 -3.94 -21.54
N GLU A 164 -30.29 -4.46 -20.77
CA GLU A 164 -30.96 -3.78 -19.67
C GLU A 164 -30.66 -4.40 -18.30
N LEU A 165 -29.54 -5.14 -18.15
CA LEU A 165 -29.14 -5.68 -16.86
C LEU A 165 -28.92 -4.55 -15.85
N LYS A 166 -29.80 -4.49 -14.86
CA LYS A 166 -29.66 -3.56 -13.74
C LYS A 166 -28.65 -4.10 -12.74
N VAL A 167 -27.82 -3.23 -12.21
CA VAL A 167 -26.92 -3.56 -11.11
C VAL A 167 -27.76 -3.97 -9.90
N LEU A 168 -27.41 -5.08 -9.26
CA LEU A 168 -27.95 -5.44 -7.95
C LEU A 168 -27.40 -4.46 -6.92
N THR A 169 -28.19 -3.42 -6.61
CA THR A 169 -27.80 -2.41 -5.61
C THR A 169 -27.99 -2.90 -4.18
N ARG A 170 -28.73 -4.00 -3.99
CA ARG A 170 -29.12 -4.50 -2.66
C ARG A 170 -29.16 -6.02 -2.61
N ARG A 171 -28.80 -6.55 -1.45
CA ARG A 171 -28.89 -7.97 -1.12
C ARG A 171 -29.59 -8.14 0.24
N PRO A 172 -30.57 -9.05 0.35
CA PRO A 172 -31.14 -9.41 1.65
C PRO A 172 -30.05 -9.95 2.58
N TYR A 173 -30.06 -9.53 3.84
CA TYR A 173 -29.21 -10.09 4.88
C TYR A 173 -30.05 -10.91 5.87
N GLN A 174 -29.44 -11.96 6.42
CA GLN A 174 -30.04 -12.70 7.52
C GLN A 174 -29.73 -11.96 8.82
N LEU A 175 -30.78 -11.70 9.61
CA LEU A 175 -30.65 -11.06 10.91
C LEU A 175 -30.46 -12.14 11.98
N THR A 176 -29.37 -12.04 12.75
CA THR A 176 -29.10 -12.86 13.95
C THR A 176 -29.02 -11.95 15.18
N PRO A 177 -29.08 -12.48 16.42
CA PRO A 177 -28.96 -11.65 17.63
C PRO A 177 -27.70 -10.79 17.65
N ASP A 178 -26.54 -11.35 17.30
CA ASP A 178 -25.26 -10.63 17.28
C ASP A 178 -25.22 -9.53 16.21
N VAL A 179 -25.80 -9.82 15.03
CA VAL A 179 -25.89 -8.84 13.94
C VAL A 179 -26.86 -7.71 14.28
N LEU A 180 -27.94 -7.99 15.01
CA LEU A 180 -28.87 -6.97 15.49
C LEU A 180 -28.19 -6.06 16.52
N ALA A 181 -27.43 -6.62 17.47
CA ALA A 181 -26.74 -5.86 18.51
C ALA A 181 -25.71 -4.87 17.94
N GLY A 182 -25.07 -5.20 16.82
CA GLY A 182 -24.10 -4.33 16.15
C GLY A 182 -24.68 -3.30 15.17
N ARG A 183 -26.01 -3.28 14.96
CA ARG A 183 -26.64 -2.44 13.93
C ARG A 183 -27.33 -1.22 14.52
N ALA A 184 -27.04 -0.07 13.93
CA ALA A 184 -27.77 1.17 14.20
C ALA A 184 -29.04 1.31 13.32
N GLU A 185 -29.06 0.64 12.16
CA GLU A 185 -30.12 0.78 11.17
C GLU A 185 -30.56 -0.57 10.59
N LEU A 186 -31.86 -0.68 10.31
CA LEU A 186 -32.48 -1.80 9.60
C LEU A 186 -33.20 -1.30 8.35
N HIS A 187 -33.14 -2.10 7.28
CA HIS A 187 -33.75 -1.77 5.99
C HIS A 187 -34.88 -2.75 5.74
N LEU A 188 -36.11 -2.25 5.70
CA LEU A 188 -37.32 -3.02 5.44
C LEU A 188 -37.76 -2.81 4.00
N ALA A 189 -38.14 -3.89 3.32
CA ALA A 189 -38.64 -3.81 1.95
C ALA A 189 -39.98 -3.07 1.89
N GLY A 190 -40.11 -2.14 0.97
CA GLY A 190 -41.32 -1.35 0.75
C GLY A 190 -41.39 -0.07 1.57
N THR A 191 -42.30 0.81 1.15
CA THR A 191 -42.55 2.13 1.77
C THR A 191 -43.85 2.20 2.58
N ALA A 192 -44.70 1.16 2.51
CA ALA A 192 -46.00 1.08 3.19
C ALA A 192 -45.93 0.36 4.56
N THR A 193 -44.86 0.58 5.32
CA THR A 193 -44.65 -0.06 6.65
C THR A 193 -45.42 0.63 7.77
N ASN A 194 -45.79 1.91 7.60
CA ASN A 194 -46.50 2.74 8.59
C ASN A 194 -45.85 2.83 9.98
N LEU A 195 -44.55 2.51 10.08
CA LEU A 195 -43.79 2.60 11.32
C LEU A 195 -43.59 4.06 11.74
N LYS A 196 -43.70 4.30 13.05
CA LYS A 196 -43.48 5.61 13.67
C LYS A 196 -42.36 5.53 14.72
N PRO A 197 -41.69 6.65 15.02
CA PRO A 197 -40.85 6.75 16.20
C PRO A 197 -41.61 6.27 17.46
N SER A 198 -40.92 5.53 18.32
CA SER A 198 -41.43 4.83 19.52
C SER A 198 -42.27 3.56 19.29
N ASP A 199 -42.51 3.14 18.05
CA ASP A 199 -43.12 1.82 17.81
C ASP A 199 -42.18 0.70 18.30
N GLN A 200 -42.74 -0.40 18.81
CA GLN A 200 -41.95 -1.52 19.35
C GLN A 200 -41.75 -2.60 18.28
N LEU A 201 -40.49 -2.95 17.99
CA LEU A 201 -40.13 -4.06 17.11
C LEU A 201 -39.70 -5.27 17.95
N LEU A 202 -40.43 -6.38 17.80
CA LEU A 202 -40.08 -7.65 18.41
C LEU A 202 -39.32 -8.53 17.41
N PHE A 203 -38.07 -8.83 17.73
CA PHE A 203 -37.22 -9.76 17.00
C PHE A 203 -37.28 -11.14 17.68
N VAL A 204 -37.68 -12.17 16.93
CA VAL A 204 -37.78 -13.55 17.43
C VAL A 204 -36.83 -14.42 16.63
N PHE A 205 -35.76 -14.87 17.27
CA PHE A 205 -34.72 -15.69 16.64
C PHE A 205 -34.85 -17.20 16.94
N SER A 206 -35.85 -17.59 17.74
CA SER A 206 -36.21 -19.01 17.99
C SER A 206 -37.74 -19.17 18.10
N ALA A 207 -38.26 -20.24 17.50
CA ALA A 207 -39.69 -20.55 17.50
C ALA A 207 -40.18 -21.22 18.80
N GLU A 208 -39.27 -21.71 19.66
CA GLU A 208 -39.63 -22.41 20.89
C GLU A 208 -39.98 -21.43 22.01
N GLN A 209 -41.09 -21.68 22.71
CA GLN A 209 -41.50 -20.89 23.88
C GLN A 209 -40.61 -21.13 25.12
N SER A 210 -39.89 -22.26 25.13
CA SER A 210 -38.88 -22.60 26.14
C SER A 210 -37.49 -22.02 25.83
N ALA A 211 -37.33 -21.33 24.70
CA ALA A 211 -36.04 -20.78 24.30
C ALA A 211 -35.57 -19.69 25.29
N ASP A 212 -34.26 -19.61 25.48
CA ASP A 212 -33.57 -18.58 26.27
C ASP A 212 -34.19 -17.19 25.98
N PRO A 213 -34.59 -16.41 27.01
CA PRO A 213 -35.07 -15.04 26.85
C PRO A 213 -34.19 -14.15 25.94
N ARG A 214 -32.89 -14.47 25.83
CA ARG A 214 -31.93 -13.81 24.92
C ARG A 214 -32.25 -13.98 23.42
N MET A 215 -33.12 -14.92 23.06
CA MET A 215 -33.54 -15.16 21.67
C MET A 215 -34.73 -14.27 21.24
N ARG A 216 -35.23 -13.43 22.14
CA ARG A 216 -36.26 -12.43 21.88
C ARG A 216 -35.77 -11.06 22.28
N THR A 217 -35.71 -10.14 21.33
CA THR A 217 -35.25 -8.77 21.58
C THR A 217 -36.38 -7.82 21.22
N LEU A 218 -36.76 -6.96 22.16
CA LEU A 218 -37.73 -5.89 21.90
C LEU A 218 -36.95 -4.58 21.83
N LEU A 219 -37.01 -3.88 20.69
CA LEU A 219 -36.36 -2.58 20.52
C LEU A 219 -37.39 -1.56 20.06
N PRO A 220 -37.47 -0.38 20.70
CA PRO A 220 -38.24 0.74 20.17
C PRO A 220 -37.58 1.28 18.90
N VAL A 221 -38.39 1.78 17.98
CA VAL A 221 -37.92 2.52 16.82
C VAL A 221 -37.49 3.91 17.27
N HIS A 222 -36.23 4.29 17.03
CA HIS A 222 -35.74 5.63 17.32
C HIS A 222 -36.24 6.63 16.29
N ALA A 223 -36.01 6.34 15.01
CA ALA A 223 -36.45 7.15 13.89
C ALA A 223 -36.77 6.29 12.66
N VAL A 224 -37.58 6.84 11.76
CA VAL A 224 -37.97 6.18 10.51
C VAL A 224 -37.73 7.12 9.34
N ARG A 225 -37.04 6.63 8.32
CA ARG A 225 -36.80 7.35 7.06
C ARG A 225 -37.32 6.51 5.91
N VAL A 226 -38.25 7.08 5.14
CA VAL A 226 -38.83 6.42 3.96
C VAL A 226 -38.04 6.80 2.72
N ASP A 227 -37.41 5.82 2.08
CA ASP A 227 -36.71 5.99 0.81
C ASP A 227 -37.60 5.53 -0.35
N ARG A 228 -38.23 6.50 -1.02
CA ARG A 228 -39.11 6.26 -2.17
C ARG A 228 -38.36 5.92 -3.46
N GLN A 229 -37.12 6.37 -3.60
CA GLN A 229 -36.32 6.09 -4.79
C GLN A 229 -35.92 4.62 -4.83
N HIS A 230 -35.66 4.06 -3.65
CA HIS A 230 -35.26 2.67 -3.50
C HIS A 230 -36.42 1.77 -3.05
N ASP A 231 -37.61 2.28 -2.74
CA ASP A 231 -38.73 1.50 -2.20
C ASP A 231 -38.36 0.71 -0.91
N VAL A 232 -37.73 1.40 0.04
CA VAL A 232 -37.31 0.83 1.34
C VAL A 232 -37.67 1.78 2.48
N THR A 233 -37.98 1.20 3.63
CA THR A 233 -38.07 1.92 4.90
C THR A 233 -36.82 1.67 5.73
N VAL A 234 -36.09 2.72 6.08
CA VAL A 234 -34.94 2.66 7.00
C VAL A 234 -35.45 2.95 8.41
N VAL A 235 -35.16 2.04 9.32
CA VAL A 235 -35.49 2.14 10.74
C VAL A 235 -34.20 2.29 11.53
N GLU A 236 -34.08 3.40 12.26
CA GLU A 236 -32.99 3.61 13.21
C GLU A 236 -33.35 2.93 14.54
N LEU A 237 -32.43 2.11 15.05
CA LEU A 237 -32.54 1.44 16.32
C LEU A 237 -31.90 2.29 17.43
N PRO A 238 -32.34 2.14 18.69
CA PRO A 238 -31.75 2.87 19.81
C PRO A 238 -30.32 2.39 20.00
N ARG A 239 -29.37 3.32 19.96
CA ARG A 239 -28.01 3.04 20.40
C ARG A 239 -27.97 3.13 21.92
N GLU A 240 -27.62 2.03 22.58
CA GLU A 240 -27.03 2.13 23.92
C GLU A 240 -25.66 2.78 23.76
N VAL A 241 -25.62 4.11 23.83
CA VAL A 241 -24.37 4.85 23.97
C VAL A 241 -23.90 4.60 25.40
N ALA A 242 -23.00 3.63 25.60
CA ALA A 242 -22.44 3.33 26.90
C ALA A 242 -21.89 4.63 27.50
N SER A 243 -22.36 5.06 28.67
CA SER A 243 -21.85 6.29 29.27
C SER A 243 -20.39 6.11 29.70
N LEU A 244 -19.66 7.21 29.91
CA LEU A 244 -18.31 7.14 30.47
C LEU A 244 -18.31 6.36 31.81
N ALA A 245 -19.35 6.54 32.64
CA ALA A 245 -19.50 5.80 33.89
C ALA A 245 -19.63 4.28 33.67
N ASP A 246 -20.36 3.86 32.63
CA ASP A 246 -20.50 2.44 32.27
C ASP A 246 -19.18 1.86 31.77
N LEU A 247 -18.41 2.62 30.99
CA LEU A 247 -17.09 2.21 30.52
C LEU A 247 -16.09 2.08 31.68
N LYS A 248 -16.06 3.04 32.61
CA LYS A 248 -15.22 2.97 33.82
C LYS A 248 -15.57 1.75 34.67
N LYS A 249 -16.86 1.51 34.91
CA LYS A 249 -17.33 0.34 35.67
C LYS A 249 -16.95 -0.97 34.98
N THR A 250 -17.13 -1.05 33.67
CA THR A 250 -16.75 -2.23 32.87
C THR A 250 -15.25 -2.49 32.96
N LEU A 251 -14.43 -1.43 32.91
CA LEU A 251 -12.97 -1.53 33.08
C LEU A 251 -12.61 -2.10 34.45
N GLU A 252 -13.19 -1.57 35.53
CA GLU A 252 -12.93 -2.03 36.91
C GLU A 252 -13.27 -3.51 37.09
N GLU A 253 -14.44 -3.94 36.63
CA GLU A 253 -14.90 -5.33 36.72
C GLU A 253 -13.99 -6.27 35.90
N THR A 254 -13.61 -5.85 34.70
CA THR A 254 -12.75 -6.63 33.80
C THR A 254 -11.34 -6.77 34.36
N LEU A 255 -10.74 -5.68 34.86
CA LEU A 255 -9.41 -5.71 35.47
C LEU A 255 -9.40 -6.52 36.77
N LYS A 256 -10.46 -6.44 37.58
CA LYS A 256 -10.62 -7.28 38.78
C LYS A 256 -10.62 -8.77 38.42
N GLY A 257 -11.32 -9.15 37.34
CA GLY A 257 -11.30 -10.51 36.81
C GLY A 257 -9.91 -10.95 36.33
N LEU A 258 -9.24 -10.10 35.54
CA LEU A 258 -7.90 -10.39 34.96
C LEU A 258 -6.79 -10.50 36.01
N LEU A 259 -6.88 -9.74 37.10
CA LEU A 259 -5.92 -9.73 38.20
C LEU A 259 -6.22 -10.79 39.28
N GLY A 260 -7.49 -11.13 39.48
CA GLY A 260 -7.94 -12.09 40.49
C GLY A 260 -8.08 -13.54 40.00
N GLY A 261 -8.24 -13.74 38.68
CA GLY A 261 -8.51 -15.05 38.08
C GLY A 261 -7.30 -16.01 38.02
N GLU A 262 -7.59 -17.28 37.73
CA GLU A 262 -6.57 -18.34 37.57
C GLU A 262 -5.62 -18.10 36.38
N GLY A 263 -6.04 -17.28 35.42
CA GLY A 263 -5.25 -16.87 34.26
C GLY A 263 -4.09 -15.92 34.60
N PHE A 264 -4.06 -15.29 35.78
CA PHE A 264 -2.96 -14.41 36.18
C PHE A 264 -1.66 -15.21 36.42
N PRO A 265 -0.53 -14.91 35.75
CA PRO A 265 0.72 -15.65 35.88
C PRO A 265 1.43 -15.36 37.21
N ARG A 266 0.96 -16.00 38.29
CA ARG A 266 1.54 -15.89 39.64
C ARG A 266 3.01 -16.31 39.64
N GLY A 267 3.88 -15.47 40.20
CA GLY A 267 5.33 -15.69 40.26
C GLY A 267 6.16 -15.00 39.15
N SER A 268 5.52 -14.44 38.12
CA SER A 268 6.22 -13.63 37.11
C SER A 268 6.52 -12.23 37.64
N ARG A 269 7.81 -11.84 37.65
CA ARG A 269 8.22 -10.47 37.97
C ARG A 269 7.75 -9.47 36.91
N ILE A 270 7.71 -9.88 35.64
CA ILE A 270 7.30 -9.02 34.51
C ILE A 270 5.80 -8.69 34.63
N ALA A 271 4.96 -9.72 34.74
CA ALA A 271 3.51 -9.53 34.87
C ALA A 271 3.14 -8.89 36.21
N GLY A 272 3.81 -9.28 37.30
CA GLY A 272 3.60 -8.71 38.62
C GLY A 272 3.91 -7.22 38.67
N ARG A 273 5.04 -6.79 38.08
CA ARG A 273 5.42 -5.38 38.00
C ARG A 273 4.49 -4.59 37.11
N PHE A 274 4.13 -5.10 35.93
CA PHE A 274 3.17 -4.42 35.05
C PHE A 274 1.80 -4.26 35.73
N ALA A 275 1.31 -5.31 36.40
CA ALA A 275 0.04 -5.27 37.12
C ALA A 275 0.06 -4.29 38.30
N ALA A 276 1.20 -4.11 38.98
CA ALA A 276 1.33 -3.17 40.08
C ALA A 276 1.49 -1.73 39.57
N ASP A 277 2.47 -1.49 38.70
CA ASP A 277 2.91 -0.16 38.30
C ASP A 277 2.00 0.47 37.24
N VAL A 278 1.47 -0.34 36.32
CA VAL A 278 0.68 0.16 35.17
C VAL A 278 -0.81 -0.02 35.41
N LEU A 279 -1.27 -1.24 35.69
CA LEU A 279 -2.72 -1.49 35.81
C LEU A 279 -3.32 -0.95 37.11
N ARG A 280 -2.61 -1.07 38.25
CA ARG A 280 -3.11 -0.56 39.53
C ARG A 280 -2.74 0.91 39.73
N ALA A 281 -1.44 1.19 39.89
CA ALA A 281 -0.97 2.51 40.31
C ALA A 281 -1.22 3.63 39.30
N ARG A 282 -1.30 3.30 38.00
CA ARG A 282 -1.51 4.29 36.95
C ARG A 282 -2.94 4.31 36.43
N LEU A 283 -3.48 3.15 36.04
CA LEU A 283 -4.81 3.09 35.43
C LEU A 283 -5.93 3.14 36.47
N LEU A 284 -5.96 2.22 37.44
CA LEU A 284 -7.05 2.15 38.43
C LEU A 284 -7.04 3.32 39.42
N ASP A 285 -5.87 3.73 39.93
CA ASP A 285 -5.78 4.83 40.92
C ASP A 285 -6.14 6.20 40.29
N ARG A 286 -5.91 6.38 38.99
CA ARG A 286 -6.23 7.61 38.26
C ARG A 286 -7.65 7.61 37.68
N LEU A 287 -8.28 6.44 37.55
CA LEU A 287 -9.61 6.27 36.97
C LEU A 287 -10.70 7.21 37.53
N PRO A 288 -10.76 7.51 38.84
CA PRO A 288 -11.73 8.44 39.39
C PRO A 288 -11.55 9.88 38.90
N ALA A 289 -10.34 10.28 38.51
CA ALA A 289 -9.99 11.64 38.09
C ALA A 289 -10.14 11.89 36.57
N LEU A 290 -10.54 10.88 35.79
CA LEU A 290 -10.70 11.00 34.33
C LEU A 290 -12.13 11.45 34.00
N ASP A 291 -12.38 12.76 33.90
CA ASP A 291 -13.75 13.30 33.81
C ASP A 291 -14.30 13.31 32.38
N THR A 292 -13.43 13.16 31.38
CA THR A 292 -13.81 13.15 29.95
C THR A 292 -13.55 11.79 29.28
N ALA A 293 -14.29 11.52 28.19
CA ALA A 293 -14.09 10.31 27.39
C ALA A 293 -12.71 10.30 26.69
N THR A 294 -12.23 11.47 26.31
CA THR A 294 -10.89 11.67 25.72
C THR A 294 -9.78 11.34 26.72
N GLU A 295 -9.81 11.89 27.94
CA GLU A 295 -8.82 11.56 28.98
C GLU A 295 -8.81 10.06 29.32
N PHE A 296 -9.99 9.42 29.34
CA PHE A 296 -10.10 7.98 29.54
C PHE A 296 -9.51 7.18 28.38
N ALA A 297 -9.80 7.56 27.13
CA ALA A 297 -9.23 6.90 25.95
C ALA A 297 -7.71 7.07 25.86
N ASP A 298 -7.19 8.25 26.22
CA ASP A 298 -5.77 8.55 26.18
C ASP A 298 -5.00 7.79 27.27
N GLU A 299 -5.56 7.67 28.48
CA GLU A 299 -4.94 6.84 29.51
C GLU A 299 -4.91 5.36 29.10
N LEU A 300 -5.97 4.85 28.47
CA LEU A 300 -5.97 3.49 27.92
C LEU A 300 -4.96 3.33 26.78
N ALA A 301 -4.80 4.32 25.91
CA ALA A 301 -3.79 4.31 24.85
C ALA A 301 -2.38 4.24 25.44
N HIS A 302 -2.08 5.05 26.46
CA HIS A 302 -0.80 5.02 27.15
C HIS A 302 -0.53 3.65 27.79
N VAL A 303 -1.53 3.03 28.41
CA VAL A 303 -1.40 1.68 28.99
C VAL A 303 -1.14 0.63 27.91
N LEU A 304 -1.80 0.73 26.75
CA LEU A 304 -1.61 -0.18 25.63
C LEU A 304 -0.21 -0.04 25.01
N GLU A 305 0.35 1.17 24.91
CA GLU A 305 1.74 1.37 24.48
C GLU A 305 2.73 0.70 25.44
N ARG A 306 2.54 0.90 26.75
CA ARG A 306 3.34 0.22 27.79
C ARG A 306 3.20 -1.31 27.71
N LEU A 307 2.03 -1.81 27.29
CA LEU A 307 1.76 -3.24 27.13
C LEU A 307 2.56 -3.83 25.97
N VAL A 308 2.74 -3.09 24.86
CA VAL A 308 3.57 -3.54 23.72
C VAL A 308 5.01 -3.79 24.18
N GLU A 309 5.61 -2.84 24.90
CA GLU A 309 6.96 -3.03 25.47
C GLU A 309 7.02 -4.25 26.40
N ALA A 310 6.00 -4.45 27.23
CA ALA A 310 5.94 -5.56 28.17
C ALA A 310 5.79 -6.92 27.46
N LYS A 311 5.08 -6.97 26.32
CA LYS A 311 4.93 -8.16 25.48
C LYS A 311 6.26 -8.56 24.84
N GLU A 312 7.05 -7.61 24.36
CA GLU A 312 8.40 -7.87 23.84
C GLU A 312 9.30 -8.51 24.90
N LEU A 313 9.30 -7.96 26.13
CA LEU A 313 10.04 -8.54 27.25
C LEU A 313 9.54 -9.93 27.66
N ALA A 314 8.26 -10.23 27.42
CA ALA A 314 7.62 -11.49 27.74
C ALA A 314 7.63 -12.51 26.60
N ALA A 315 8.22 -12.20 25.44
CA ALA A 315 8.22 -13.07 24.27
C ALA A 315 8.67 -14.52 24.55
N PRO A 316 9.67 -14.78 25.43
CA PRO A 316 10.06 -16.15 25.78
C PRO A 316 9.08 -16.90 26.71
N TYR A 317 8.10 -16.22 27.29
CA TYR A 317 7.23 -16.75 28.35
C TYR A 317 5.77 -16.83 27.88
N GLU A 318 5.41 -17.94 27.25
CA GLU A 318 4.10 -18.16 26.60
C GLU A 318 2.90 -17.84 27.51
N ARG A 319 2.91 -18.30 28.77
CA ARG A 319 1.82 -18.04 29.73
C ARG A 319 1.67 -16.54 30.08
N VAL A 320 2.78 -15.81 30.14
CA VAL A 320 2.78 -14.36 30.43
C VAL A 320 2.31 -13.59 29.20
N LEU A 321 2.78 -13.98 28.02
CA LEU A 321 2.39 -13.39 26.75
C LEU A 321 0.87 -13.58 26.48
N ALA A 322 0.34 -14.77 26.75
CA ALA A 322 -1.09 -15.06 26.63
C ALA A 322 -1.94 -14.19 27.58
N TRP A 323 -1.48 -13.98 28.82
CA TRP A 323 -2.16 -13.08 29.76
C TRP A 323 -2.12 -11.63 29.28
N PHE A 324 -1.00 -11.14 28.75
CA PHE A 324 -0.93 -9.81 28.14
C PHE A 324 -1.84 -9.67 26.91
N GLY A 325 -1.98 -10.72 26.09
CA GLY A 325 -2.97 -10.74 25.00
C GLY A 325 -4.41 -10.62 25.50
N ALA A 326 -4.75 -11.25 26.63
CA ALA A 326 -6.06 -11.10 27.25
C ALA A 326 -6.29 -9.68 27.80
N VAL A 327 -5.25 -9.03 28.35
CA VAL A 327 -5.31 -7.61 28.76
C VAL A 327 -5.54 -6.70 27.55
N GLU A 328 -4.81 -6.91 26.46
CA GLU A 328 -4.97 -6.14 25.21
C GLU A 328 -6.38 -6.28 24.65
N ALA A 329 -6.87 -7.51 24.53
CA ALA A 329 -8.22 -7.81 24.02
C ALA A 329 -9.33 -7.20 24.88
N ALA A 330 -9.08 -6.97 26.18
CA ALA A 330 -10.01 -6.31 27.08
C ALA A 330 -9.98 -4.78 26.95
N LEU A 331 -8.80 -4.17 26.81
CA LEU A 331 -8.63 -2.72 26.84
C LEU A 331 -8.89 -2.04 25.49
N VAL A 332 -8.55 -2.68 24.37
CA VAL A 332 -8.74 -2.11 23.02
C VAL A 332 -10.21 -1.74 22.73
N PRO A 333 -11.20 -2.62 22.95
CA PRO A 333 -12.61 -2.28 22.71
C PRO A 333 -13.11 -1.14 23.60
N LEU A 334 -12.62 -1.02 24.83
CA LEU A 334 -13.00 0.06 25.75
C LEU A 334 -12.46 1.42 25.30
N ARG A 335 -11.21 1.47 24.84
CA ARG A 335 -10.61 2.67 24.25
C ARG A 335 -11.38 3.10 23.01
N ASP A 336 -11.69 2.16 22.12
CA ASP A 336 -12.37 2.48 20.85
C ASP A 336 -13.81 2.94 21.08
N LYS A 337 -14.51 2.33 22.04
CA LYS A 337 -15.83 2.80 22.49
C LYS A 337 -15.74 4.21 23.09
N ALA A 338 -14.74 4.49 23.94
CA ALA A 338 -14.56 5.82 24.53
C ALA A 338 -14.31 6.90 23.47
N ARG A 339 -13.47 6.62 22.47
CA ARG A 339 -13.25 7.52 21.33
C ARG A 339 -14.51 7.76 20.49
N ALA A 340 -15.43 6.80 20.46
CA ALA A 340 -16.69 6.91 19.74
C ALA A 340 -17.79 7.68 20.51
N LEU A 341 -17.59 7.99 21.81
CA LEU A 341 -18.56 8.74 22.61
C LEU A 341 -18.56 10.24 22.34
N GLU A 342 -17.51 10.75 21.68
CA GLU A 342 -17.34 12.17 21.41
C GLU A 342 -17.25 12.40 19.89
N PRO A 343 -17.84 13.48 19.33
CA PRO A 343 -17.67 13.82 17.92
C PRO A 343 -16.18 14.02 17.63
N PRO A 344 -15.67 13.62 16.46
CA PRO A 344 -14.29 13.94 16.10
C PRO A 344 -14.10 15.45 16.23
N LEU A 345 -13.12 15.86 17.05
CA LEU A 345 -12.64 17.23 17.08
C LEU A 345 -12.35 17.62 15.62
N PRO A 346 -12.80 18.80 15.13
CA PRO A 346 -12.38 19.26 13.83
C PRO A 346 -10.86 19.26 13.81
N GLU A 347 -10.26 18.58 12.83
CA GLU A 347 -8.82 18.60 12.64
C GLU A 347 -8.37 20.06 12.67
N GLU A 348 -7.43 20.39 13.57
CA GLU A 348 -6.81 21.71 13.56
C GLU A 348 -6.21 21.88 12.17
N CYS A 349 -6.83 22.77 11.38
CA CYS A 349 -6.36 23.10 10.05
C CYS A 349 -4.89 23.48 10.18
N PRO A 350 -3.94 22.74 9.58
CA PRO A 350 -2.53 23.08 9.69
C PRO A 350 -2.40 24.50 9.13
N GLN A 351 -1.94 25.43 9.97
CA GLN A 351 -1.64 26.77 9.50
C GLN A 351 -0.69 26.64 8.31
N PRO A 352 -0.91 27.36 7.20
CA PRO A 352 -0.08 27.25 6.03
C PRO A 352 1.35 27.67 6.38
N GLY A 353 2.15 26.71 6.81
CA GLY A 353 3.60 26.85 6.95
C GLY A 353 4.20 26.80 5.56
N GLU A 354 5.21 27.64 5.33
CA GLU A 354 5.96 27.85 4.08
C GLU A 354 6.70 26.60 3.53
N GLY A 355 6.35 25.38 3.98
CA GLY A 355 7.06 24.13 3.67
C GLY A 355 6.23 23.05 2.96
N THR A 356 4.98 23.31 2.56
CA THR A 356 4.20 22.29 1.84
C THR A 356 4.57 22.20 0.36
N LEU A 357 4.62 20.97 -0.15
CA LEU A 357 5.01 20.61 -1.52
C LEU A 357 4.13 21.30 -2.59
N TYR A 358 2.88 21.63 -2.23
CA TYR A 358 1.94 22.40 -3.04
C TYR A 358 2.40 23.85 -3.29
N HIS A 359 3.03 24.49 -2.30
CA HIS A 359 3.59 25.83 -2.44
C HIS A 359 4.85 25.81 -3.30
N ALA A 360 5.68 24.76 -3.18
CA ALA A 360 6.85 24.56 -4.03
C ALA A 360 6.51 24.34 -5.52
N LEU A 361 5.29 23.87 -5.80
CA LEU A 361 4.81 23.60 -7.16
C LEU A 361 3.96 24.73 -7.76
N GLY A 362 3.74 25.85 -7.04
CA GLY A 362 3.01 27.01 -7.55
C GLY A 362 1.52 26.78 -7.83
N LEU A 363 0.92 25.76 -7.20
CA LEU A 363 -0.47 25.35 -7.42
C LEU A 363 -1.48 26.00 -6.46
N ALA A 364 -1.02 26.88 -5.56
CA ALA A 364 -1.89 27.64 -4.68
C ALA A 364 -2.45 28.85 -5.43
N ALA A 365 -3.73 28.81 -5.80
CA ALA A 365 -4.45 29.95 -6.35
C ALA A 365 -5.68 30.27 -5.49
N GLY A 366 -5.79 31.52 -5.02
CA GLY A 366 -7.06 32.14 -4.67
C GLY A 366 -7.12 32.85 -3.31
N ASP A 367 -7.15 34.18 -3.35
CA ASP A 367 -7.56 35.09 -2.28
C ASP A 367 -8.98 34.79 -1.75
N GLY A 368 -9.20 35.03 -0.46
CA GLY A 368 -10.53 35.42 0.07
C GLY A 368 -11.08 34.57 1.22
N ASP A 369 -11.23 35.24 2.36
CA ASP A 369 -12.11 34.94 3.50
C ASP A 369 -11.71 33.79 4.42
N GLY A 370 -10.97 34.15 5.46
CA GLY A 370 -10.68 33.32 6.61
C GLY A 370 -11.94 32.97 7.40
N GLU A 371 -12.61 31.89 7.02
CA GLU A 371 -13.48 31.11 7.91
C GLU A 371 -13.78 29.67 7.42
N LYS A 372 -13.12 29.19 6.35
CA LYS A 372 -13.20 27.80 5.91
C LYS A 372 -11.82 27.23 5.63
N CYS A 373 -11.54 26.04 6.14
CA CYS A 373 -10.42 25.23 5.66
C CYS A 373 -10.52 25.11 4.13
N PRO A 374 -9.44 25.37 3.38
CA PRO A 374 -9.44 25.10 1.94
C PRO A 374 -9.64 23.59 1.76
N ASP A 375 -10.74 23.21 1.09
CA ASP A 375 -10.93 21.83 0.65
C ASP A 375 -9.71 21.42 -0.18
N GLU A 376 -9.09 20.30 0.20
CA GLU A 376 -8.08 19.67 -0.64
C GLU A 376 -8.73 19.44 -2.03
N PRO A 377 -8.15 19.97 -3.13
CA PRO A 377 -8.74 19.78 -4.43
C PRO A 377 -8.69 18.30 -4.77
N ARG A 378 -9.83 17.62 -4.61
CA ARG A 378 -10.06 16.23 -5.02
C ARG A 378 -9.96 16.13 -6.53
N ASN A 379 -8.74 16.09 -7.05
CA ASN A 379 -8.49 15.80 -8.45
C ASN A 379 -8.68 14.29 -8.66
N PRO A 380 -9.71 13.85 -9.41
CA PRO A 380 -9.97 12.43 -9.65
C PRO A 380 -8.81 11.70 -10.35
N ALA A 381 -7.85 12.42 -10.92
CA ALA A 381 -6.65 11.84 -11.52
C ALA A 381 -5.68 11.21 -10.48
N ILE A 382 -5.70 11.66 -9.21
CA ILE A 382 -4.79 11.16 -8.16
C ILE A 382 -5.40 9.97 -7.40
N LEU A 383 -6.73 9.91 -7.26
CA LEU A 383 -7.43 8.80 -6.58
C LEU A 383 -7.42 7.47 -7.37
N GLY A 384 -6.92 7.46 -8.61
CA GLY A 384 -6.78 6.26 -9.45
C GLY A 384 -5.43 5.55 -9.34
N LEU A 385 -4.53 6.01 -8.47
CA LEU A 385 -3.24 5.36 -8.20
C LEU A 385 -3.15 5.02 -6.71
N GLY A 386 -3.91 4.00 -6.32
CA GLY A 386 -3.82 3.32 -5.02
C GLY A 386 -3.90 1.83 -5.23
#